data_AF-A0A9X8H693-F1
#
_entry.id   AF-A0A9X8H693-F1
#
_cell.length_a   1.000
_cell.length_b   1.000
_cell.length_c   1.000
_cell.angle_alpha   90.00
_cell.angle_beta   90.00
_cell.angle_gamma   90.00
#
_symmetry.space_group_name_H-M   'P 1'
#
loop_
_entity.id
_entity.type
_entity.pdbx_description
1 polymer ?
#
loop_
_entity_poly.entity_id
_entity_poly.type
_entity_poly.pdbx_seq_one_letter_code
_entity_poly.pdbx_strand_id
1 'polypeptide(L)'
;GVAVSMFAARWFLTLFTSLETFGPTLVLRLLDLYHLDRHRILCGIALVVLEELKDLVLESEFETILAILQYPRHYMPEPDFAKRKELMQHALVVSITRILLN
;
A
#
# COMPACT_ATOMS: atom_id res chain seq x y z
N GLY A 1 -13.61 -1.51 16.30
CA GLY A 1 -12.26 -1.70 15.74
C GLY A 1 -12.38 -1.97 14.24
N VAL A 2 -11.39 -1.55 13.45
CA VAL A 2 -11.38 -1.76 11.98
C VAL A 2 -10.55 -3.01 11.66
N ALA A 3 -11.19 -4.03 11.08
CA ALA A 3 -10.51 -5.26 10.68
C ALA A 3 -9.90 -5.12 9.28
N VAL A 4 -8.74 -5.75 9.03
CA VAL A 4 -8.05 -5.71 7.72
C VAL A 4 -8.95 -6.18 6.57
N SER A 5 -9.83 -7.16 6.82
CA SER A 5 -10.80 -7.66 5.85
C SER A 5 -11.81 -6.60 5.38
N MET A 6 -12.03 -5.52 6.14
CA MET A 6 -12.96 -4.44 5.80
C MET A 6 -12.43 -3.49 4.72
N PHE A 7 -11.12 -3.49 4.44
CA PHE A 7 -10.52 -2.54 3.50
C PHE A 7 -9.48 -3.16 2.56
N ALA A 8 -8.67 -4.11 3.01
CA ALA A 8 -7.52 -4.59 2.23
C ALA A 8 -7.83 -5.77 1.30
N ALA A 9 -9.00 -6.41 1.41
CA ALA A 9 -9.32 -7.61 0.62
C ALA A 9 -9.15 -7.36 -0.90
N ARG A 10 -9.65 -6.22 -1.39
CA ARG A 10 -9.51 -5.83 -2.79
C ARG A 10 -8.07 -5.55 -3.20
N TRP A 11 -7.25 -5.01 -2.29
CA TRP A 11 -5.84 -4.75 -2.57
C TRP A 11 -5.11 -6.03 -2.98
N PHE A 12 -5.31 -7.11 -2.22
CA PHE A 12 -4.65 -8.39 -2.50
C PHE A 12 -5.29 -9.16 -3.64
N LEU A 13 -6.63 -9.23 -3.69
CA LEU A 13 -7.35 -9.97 -4.74
C LEU A 13 -7.14 -9.39 -6.13
N THR A 14 -6.91 -8.08 -6.23
CA THR A 14 -6.66 -7.40 -7.51
C THR A 14 -5.19 -7.11 -7.76
N LEU A 15 -4.26 -7.54 -6.90
CA LEU A 15 -2.85 -7.15 -6.98
C LEU A 15 -2.67 -5.62 -7.09
N PHE A 16 -3.49 -4.86 -6.36
CA PHE A 16 -3.59 -3.39 -6.37
C PHE A 16 -4.01 -2.77 -7.71
N THR A 17 -4.48 -3.55 -8.68
CA THR A 17 -4.93 -3.05 -10.00
C THR A 17 -6.30 -2.36 -9.97
N SER A 18 -7.01 -2.35 -8.83
CA SER A 18 -8.21 -1.52 -8.65
C SER A 18 -7.92 -0.01 -8.61
N LEU A 19 -6.64 0.38 -8.48
CA LEU A 19 -6.16 1.76 -8.42
C LEU A 19 -6.70 2.59 -7.25
N GLU A 20 -7.27 1.93 -6.25
CA GLU A 20 -7.79 2.55 -5.02
C GLU A 20 -6.66 3.03 -4.10
N THR A 21 -5.46 2.45 -4.25
CA THR A 21 -4.27 2.83 -3.47
C THR A 21 -3.32 3.73 -4.25
N PHE A 22 -2.89 3.31 -5.44
CA PHE A 22 -1.91 4.02 -6.24
C PHE A 22 -2.38 4.24 -7.68
N GLY A 23 -1.80 5.25 -8.32
CA GLY A 23 -2.00 5.49 -9.75
C GLY A 23 -1.40 4.39 -10.63
N PRO A 24 -1.80 4.33 -11.91
CA PRO A 24 -1.40 3.28 -12.86
C PRO A 24 0.12 3.07 -12.95
N THR A 25 0.90 4.15 -12.93
CA THR A 25 2.37 4.09 -13.06
C THR A 25 3.02 3.28 -11.94
N LEU A 26 2.58 3.49 -10.69
CA LEU A 26 3.09 2.74 -9.54
C LEU A 26 2.59 1.30 -9.55
N VAL A 27 1.33 1.08 -9.94
CA VAL A 27 0.76 -0.26 -10.04
C VAL A 27 1.48 -1.10 -11.10
N LEU A 28 1.80 -0.53 -12.27
CA LEU A 28 2.61 -1.22 -13.28
C LEU A 28 3.99 -1.59 -12.72
N ARG A 29 4.63 -0.68 -12.00
CA ARG A 29 5.93 -0.96 -11.37
C ARG A 29 5.83 -2.04 -10.29
N LEU A 30 4.75 -2.07 -9.53
CA LEU A 30 4.46 -3.13 -8.59
C LEU A 30 4.30 -4.48 -9.30
N LEU A 31 3.59 -4.53 -10.43
CA LEU A 31 3.42 -5.77 -11.20
C LEU A 31 4.77 -6.30 -11.71
N ASP A 32 5.69 -5.43 -12.13
CA ASP A 32 7.07 -5.82 -12.47
C ASP A 32 7.75 -6.52 -11.28
N LEU A 33 7.65 -5.93 -10.08
CA LEU A 33 8.26 -6.47 -8.86
C LEU A 33 7.57 -7.75 -8.37
N TYR A 34 6.24 -7.85 -8.52
CA TYR A 34 5.46 -9.02 -8.20
C TYR A 34 5.89 -10.23 -9.05
N HIS A 35 6.30 -10.02 -10.30
CA HIS A 35 6.85 -11.10 -11.12
C HIS A 35 8.14 -11.69 -10.51
N LEU A 36 8.93 -10.87 -9.80
CA LEU A 36 10.21 -11.26 -9.18
C LEU A 36 10.04 -11.82 -7.75
N ASP A 37 9.33 -11.11 -6.87
CA ASP A 37 9.21 -11.42 -5.43
C ASP A 37 7.85 -12.01 -5.02
N ARG A 38 6.97 -12.25 -5.99
CA ARG A 38 5.64 -12.87 -5.81
C ARG A 38 4.81 -12.13 -4.76
N HIS A 39 4.04 -12.86 -3.95
CA HIS A 39 3.08 -12.29 -3.00
C HIS A 39 3.71 -11.43 -1.89
N ARG A 40 5.01 -11.51 -1.65
CA ARG A 40 5.67 -10.81 -0.53
C ARG A 40 5.63 -9.29 -0.71
N ILE A 41 5.93 -8.83 -1.92
CA ILE A 41 5.89 -7.41 -2.26
C ILE A 41 4.50 -6.79 -2.02
N LEU A 42 3.42 -7.57 -2.13
CA LEU A 42 2.06 -7.09 -1.84
C LEU A 42 1.90 -6.67 -0.38
N CYS A 43 2.49 -7.42 0.55
CA CYS A 43 2.50 -7.07 1.97
C CYS A 43 3.34 -5.83 2.24
N GLY A 44 4.53 -5.72 1.63
CA GLY A 44 5.37 -4.52 1.73
C GLY A 44 4.65 -3.28 1.24
N ILE A 45 3.96 -3.38 0.11
CA ILE A 45 3.14 -2.31 -0.44
C ILE A 45 1.98 -1.93 0.48
N ALA A 46 1.25 -2.92 1.01
CA ALA A 46 0.16 -2.64 1.95
C ALA A 46 0.66 -1.87 3.18
N LEU A 47 1.84 -2.21 3.70
CA LEU A 47 2.44 -1.53 4.83
C LEU A 47 2.84 -0.09 4.48
N VAL A 48 3.47 0.12 3.32
CA VAL A 48 3.81 1.47 2.84
C VAL A 48 2.56 2.35 2.71
N VAL A 49 1.44 1.83 2.19
CA VAL A 49 0.18 2.57 2.12
C VAL A 49 -0.33 2.95 3.51
N LEU A 50 -0.25 2.04 4.48
CA LEU A 50 -0.68 2.31 5.85
C LEU A 50 0.24 3.31 6.57
N GLU A 51 1.53 3.30 6.28
CA GLU A 51 2.50 4.25 6.84
C GLU A 51 2.29 5.66 6.30
N GLU A 52 2.08 5.81 4.99
CA GLU A 52 1.79 7.12 4.37
C GLU A 52 0.49 7.74 4.89
N LEU A 53 -0.46 6.91 5.34
CA LEU A 53 -1.75 7.36 5.88
C LEU A 53 -1.81 7.39 7.41
N LYS A 54 -0.73 6.98 8.10
CA LYS A 54 -0.74 6.71 9.54
C LYS A 54 -1.28 7.89 10.34
N ASP A 55 -0.71 9.07 10.14
CA ASP A 55 -1.04 10.26 10.94
C ASP A 55 -2.50 10.67 10.70
N LEU A 56 -2.93 10.69 9.44
CA LEU A 56 -4.31 10.99 9.07
C LEU A 56 -5.32 10.00 9.67
N VAL A 57 -4.99 8.70 9.66
CA VAL A 57 -5.84 7.65 10.25
C VAL A 57 -5.93 7.80 11.77
N LEU A 58 -4.81 8.10 12.44
CA LEU A 58 -4.78 8.25 13.90
C LEU A 58 -5.56 9.46 14.42
N GLU A 59 -5.69 10.50 13.60
CA GLU A 59 -6.42 11.72 13.92
C GLU A 59 -7.91 11.67 13.52
N SER A 60 -8.35 10.60 12.87
CA SER A 60 -9.68 10.47 12.25
C SER A 60 -10.70 9.74 13.11
N GLU A 61 -11.97 10.05 12.91
CA GLU A 61 -13.09 9.27 13.44
C GLU A 61 -13.34 7.99 12.63
N PHE A 62 -14.09 7.04 13.20
CA PHE A 62 -14.26 5.69 12.65
C PHE A 62 -14.72 5.65 11.18
N GLU A 63 -15.74 6.44 10.82
CA GLU A 63 -16.25 6.48 9.43
C GLU A 63 -15.17 6.99 8.46
N THR A 64 -14.44 8.03 8.87
CA THR A 64 -13.33 8.60 8.10
C THR A 64 -12.18 7.61 7.97
N ILE A 65 -11.83 6.86 9.03
CA ILE A 65 -10.82 5.79 8.96
C ILE A 65 -11.19 4.76 7.89
N LEU A 66 -12.45 4.30 7.86
CA LEU A 66 -12.88 3.35 6.84
C LEU A 66 -12.81 3.94 5.44
N ALA A 67 -13.24 5.19 5.24
CA ALA A 67 -13.15 5.86 3.95
C ALA A 67 -11.70 6.00 3.45
N ILE A 68 -10.79 6.42 4.34
CA ILE A 68 -9.35 6.52 4.06
C ILE A 68 -8.79 5.17 3.64
N LEU A 69 -9.04 4.12 4.44
CA LEU A 69 -8.46 2.80 4.20
C LEU A 69 -9.09 2.08 3.00
N GLN A 70 -10.35 2.37 2.63
CA GLN A 70 -10.97 1.78 1.44
C GLN A 70 -10.54 2.48 0.14
N TYR A 71 -10.23 3.78 0.19
CA TYR A 71 -9.78 4.57 -0.96
C TYR A 71 -8.53 5.42 -0.65
N PRO A 72 -7.38 4.81 -0.29
CA PRO A 72 -6.17 5.54 0.11
C PRO A 72 -5.72 6.62 -0.86
N ARG A 73 -5.87 6.38 -2.16
CA ARG A 73 -5.42 7.29 -3.21
C ARG A 73 -6.07 8.68 -3.12
N HIS A 74 -7.29 8.79 -2.59
CA HIS A 74 -7.95 10.09 -2.43
C HIS A 74 -7.27 10.97 -1.36
N TYR A 75 -6.48 10.36 -0.48
CA TYR A 75 -5.84 11.02 0.65
C TYR A 75 -4.31 11.08 0.52
N MET A 76 -3.75 10.43 -0.50
CA MET A 76 -2.32 10.50 -0.81
C MET A 76 -2.10 11.42 -2.03
N PRO A 77 -1.23 12.43 -1.93
CA PRO A 77 -0.81 13.22 -3.09
C PRO A 77 -0.25 12.31 -4.19
N GLU A 78 -0.51 12.63 -5.46
CA GLU A 78 0.07 11.86 -6.57
C GLU A 78 1.61 11.99 -6.50
N PRO A 79 2.34 10.89 -6.29
CA PRO A 79 3.77 10.96 -6.00
C PRO A 79 4.54 11.34 -7.26
N ASP A 80 5.52 12.23 -7.12
CA ASP A 80 6.49 12.52 -8.16
C ASP A 80 7.43 11.33 -8.43
N PHE A 81 8.38 11.47 -9.35
CA PHE A 81 9.31 10.39 -9.67
C PHE A 81 10.16 9.93 -8.47
N ALA A 82 10.61 10.86 -7.64
CA ALA A 82 11.47 10.56 -6.49
C ALA A 82 10.67 9.79 -5.42
N LYS A 83 9.48 10.28 -5.07
CA LYS A 83 8.61 9.63 -4.09
C LYS A 83 8.14 8.26 -4.58
N ARG A 84 7.84 8.09 -5.88
CA ARG A 84 7.52 6.76 -6.45
C ARG A 84 8.66 5.76 -6.23
N LYS A 85 9.90 6.18 -6.46
CA LYS A 85 11.08 5.32 -6.26
C LYS A 85 11.24 4.96 -4.78
N GLU A 86 11.10 5.95 -3.89
CA GLU A 86 11.17 5.77 -2.43
C GLU A 86 10.13 4.76 -1.94
N LEU A 87 8.86 4.92 -2.32
CA LEU A 87 7.77 4.01 -1.92
C LEU A 87 8.05 2.55 -2.34
N MET A 88 8.55 2.34 -3.56
CA MET A 88 8.88 1.00 -4.05
C MET A 88 10.10 0.40 -3.33
N GLN A 89 11.13 1.20 -3.08
CA GLN A 89 12.30 0.76 -2.31
C GLN A 89 11.92 0.41 -0.88
N HIS A 90 11.06 1.21 -0.25
CA HIS A 90 10.56 0.95 1.08
C HIS A 90 9.79 -0.37 1.14
N ALA A 91 8.85 -0.57 0.22
CA ALA A 91 8.09 -1.82 0.14
C ALA A 91 8.98 -3.06 0.00
N LEU A 92 10.06 -2.98 -0.78
CA LEU A 92 11.05 -4.04 -0.92
C LEU A 92 11.81 -4.29 0.39
N VAL A 93 12.30 -3.24 1.06
CA VAL A 93 13.02 -3.34 2.34
C VAL A 93 12.15 -3.99 3.41
N VAL A 94 10.89 -3.57 3.54
CA VAL A 94 9.95 -4.14 4.50
C VAL A 94 9.67 -5.61 4.19
N SER A 95 9.52 -5.96 2.91
CA SER A 95 9.32 -7.34 2.47
C SER A 95 10.52 -8.25 2.78
N ILE A 96 11.75 -7.74 2.60
CA ILE A 96 13.00 -8.47 2.84
C ILE A 96 13.34 -8.57 4.34
N THR A 97 13.15 -7.50 5.12
CA THR A 97 13.50 -7.48 6.54
C THR A 97 12.76 -8.57 7.33
N ARG A 98 11.54 -8.91 6.91
CA ARG A 98 10.79 -10.05 7.45
C ARG A 98 11.43 -11.42 7.20
N ILE A 99 12.30 -11.57 6.19
CA ILE A 99 13.04 -12.81 5.91
C ILE A 99 14.16 -12.99 6.93
N LEU A 100 14.81 -11.91 7.35
CA LEU A 100 15.95 -11.97 8.28
C LEU A 100 15.52 -12.16 9.74
N LEU A 101 14.25 -11.92 10.05
CA LEU A 101 13.68 -12.01 11.39
C LEU A 101 12.89 -13.31 11.64
N ASN A 102 12.80 -14.21 10.64
CA ASN A 102 12.23 -15.56 10.75
C ASN A 102 13.34 -16.60 10.59
#